data_AF-A0A378W969-F1
#
_entry.id   AF-A0A378W969-F1
#
_cell.length_a   1.000
_cell.length_b   1.000
_cell.length_c   1.000
_cell.angle_alpha   90.00
_cell.angle_beta   90.00
_cell.angle_gamma   90.00
#
_symmetry.space_group_name_H-M   'P 1'
#
loop_
_entity.id
_entity.type
_entity.pdbx_description
1 polymer ?
#
loop_
_entity_poly.entity_id
_entity_poly.type
_entity_poly.pdbx_seq_one_letter_code
_entity_poly.pdbx_strand_id
1 'polypeptide(L)'
;MLIHRATLLDGSVVDIRVADTITEVAASLRPEPGEQVLDAGARTVIPGLHDHHLHVHSAAAEQDSLRVGPAEVADEAALRRALTSAVVGGDGWIRAVGYHEAVAGSLDRYALDRLGPDIPVRVQHRSGVLWTLNSPGLAALGLADHPDGRLRSADPTWSQTLERRPATVSEFSARLAAYGVTGVTDATPDLTPADRPTNMRQRMHYLAPGKRILHDDGLDLDGLTAWIAERHRSGEPVAVHCVTAAQLIVTIAALQAAGGHPGDRIEHAAMVPQDCISDLVALGITVVTQPNFVAERGDQYRTDVPAAEQDQLWRLATLLSAGVPVALSTDAPFGAADPWAAMRAAVHRRTPGGVVLNPAEQISGRRALALFLGGAQNPSRPRRIAPGEPGDLCLLAGSPSQVIGTLEAELVAATVIGGAVVFER
;
A
#
# COMPACT_ATOMS: atom_id res chain seq x y z
N MET A 1 -16.72 6.85 -24.05
CA MET A 1 -16.07 8.14 -24.35
C MET A 1 -14.94 7.91 -25.34
N LEU A 2 -14.60 8.93 -26.12
CA LEU A 2 -13.44 8.94 -27.00
C LEU A 2 -12.34 9.78 -26.36
N ILE A 3 -11.15 9.21 -26.18
CA ILE A 3 -9.94 9.96 -25.84
C ILE A 3 -9.19 10.22 -27.14
N HIS A 4 -9.10 11.49 -27.53
CA HIS A 4 -8.55 11.92 -28.81
C HIS A 4 -7.10 12.37 -28.66
N ARG A 5 -6.23 12.02 -29.62
CA ARG A 5 -4.82 12.43 -29.72
C ARG A 5 -4.00 12.12 -28.46
N ALA A 6 -4.10 10.91 -27.95
CA ALA A 6 -3.34 10.46 -26.79
C ALA A 6 -1.99 9.85 -27.22
N THR A 7 -0.92 10.16 -26.50
CA THR A 7 0.43 9.65 -26.77
C THR A 7 0.74 8.45 -25.88
N LEU A 8 1.08 7.30 -26.46
CA LEU A 8 1.51 6.12 -25.71
C LEU A 8 2.96 6.25 -25.23
N LEU A 9 3.40 5.38 -24.31
CA LEU A 9 4.77 5.39 -23.78
C LEU A 9 5.87 5.09 -24.81
N ASP A 10 5.52 4.58 -25.99
CA ASP A 10 6.41 4.38 -27.14
C ASP A 10 6.45 5.59 -28.10
N GLY A 11 5.66 6.63 -27.83
CA GLY A 11 5.57 7.86 -28.61
C GLY A 11 4.53 7.82 -29.74
N SER A 12 3.84 6.71 -29.95
CA SER A 12 2.73 6.64 -30.91
C SER A 12 1.55 7.50 -30.45
N VAL A 13 0.89 8.19 -31.38
CA VAL A 13 -0.31 8.98 -31.11
C VAL A 13 -1.53 8.22 -31.62
N VAL A 14 -2.51 8.01 -30.74
CA VAL A 14 -3.70 7.22 -31.00
C VAL A 14 -4.96 7.90 -30.47
N ASP A 15 -6.07 7.48 -31.02
CA ASP A 15 -7.41 7.69 -30.48
C ASP A 15 -7.87 6.40 -29.81
N ILE A 16 -8.49 6.54 -28.63
CA ILE A 16 -8.91 5.42 -27.79
C ILE A 16 -10.39 5.57 -27.47
N ARG A 17 -11.21 4.63 -27.93
CA ARG A 17 -12.61 4.54 -27.51
C ARG A 17 -12.71 3.62 -26.30
N VAL A 18 -13.34 4.12 -25.25
CA VAL A 18 -13.37 3.46 -23.95
C VAL A 18 -14.76 3.53 -23.30
N ALA A 19 -15.18 2.37 -22.78
CA ALA A 19 -16.33 2.17 -21.90
C ALA A 19 -15.81 1.41 -20.65
N ASP A 20 -16.54 0.42 -20.11
CA ASP A 20 -15.99 -0.44 -19.05
C ASP A 20 -14.70 -1.17 -19.49
N THR A 21 -14.57 -1.42 -20.79
CA THR A 21 -13.36 -1.88 -21.47
C THR A 21 -12.97 -0.92 -22.59
N ILE A 22 -11.71 -0.97 -23.01
CA ILE A 22 -11.26 -0.34 -24.26
C ILE A 22 -11.91 -1.11 -25.41
N THR A 23 -12.67 -0.41 -26.26
CA THR A 23 -13.36 -1.04 -27.39
C THR A 23 -12.60 -0.88 -28.70
N GLU A 24 -11.87 0.22 -28.86
CA GLU A 24 -11.13 0.50 -30.09
C GLU A 24 -9.88 1.37 -29.80
N VAL A 25 -8.79 1.08 -30.52
CA VAL A 25 -7.56 1.89 -30.54
C VAL A 25 -7.11 2.02 -31.99
N ALA A 26 -7.00 3.24 -32.50
CA ALA A 26 -6.57 3.49 -33.87
C ALA A 26 -5.81 4.82 -33.99
N ALA A 27 -5.15 5.06 -35.12
CA ALA A 27 -4.46 6.34 -35.37
C ALA A 27 -5.44 7.53 -35.44
N SER A 28 -6.69 7.29 -35.83
CA SER A 28 -7.75 8.27 -35.81
C SER A 28 -9.12 7.58 -35.76
N LEU A 29 -9.98 8.06 -34.87
CA LEU A 29 -11.37 7.63 -34.72
C LEU A 29 -12.29 8.83 -34.91
N ARG A 30 -13.44 8.61 -35.56
CA ARG A 30 -14.49 9.64 -35.65
C ARG A 30 -15.36 9.59 -34.39
N PRO A 31 -15.63 10.73 -33.73
CA PRO A 31 -16.59 10.78 -32.63
C PRO A 31 -17.97 10.30 -33.06
N GLU A 32 -18.61 9.47 -32.25
CA GLU A 32 -20.01 9.07 -32.45
C GLU A 32 -20.98 10.18 -31.96
N PRO A 33 -22.21 10.25 -32.50
CA PRO A 33 -23.20 11.21 -32.02
C PRO A 33 -23.47 11.06 -30.52
N GLY A 34 -23.25 12.13 -29.74
CA GLY A 34 -23.43 12.13 -28.29
C GLY A 34 -22.29 11.50 -27.48
N GLU A 35 -21.22 11.06 -28.14
CA GLU A 35 -20.02 10.53 -27.47
C GLU A 35 -19.27 11.66 -26.76
N GLN A 36 -19.00 11.48 -25.47
CA GLN A 36 -18.09 12.37 -24.73
C GLN A 36 -16.69 12.26 -25.33
N VAL A 37 -16.10 13.39 -25.72
CA VAL A 37 -14.74 13.46 -26.25
C VAL A 37 -13.83 14.16 -25.24
N LEU A 38 -12.76 13.47 -24.83
CA LEU A 38 -11.66 14.03 -24.05
C LEU A 38 -10.46 14.20 -24.96
N ASP A 39 -10.08 15.44 -25.24
CA ASP A 39 -8.91 15.74 -26.07
C ASP A 39 -7.64 15.75 -25.22
N ALA A 40 -6.81 14.71 -25.37
CA ALA A 40 -5.57 14.59 -24.65
C ALA A 40 -4.54 15.66 -25.11
N GLY A 41 -4.67 16.21 -26.31
CA GLY A 41 -3.75 17.23 -26.82
C GLY A 41 -2.30 16.73 -26.94
N ALA A 42 -2.11 15.50 -27.41
CA ALA A 42 -0.82 14.79 -27.49
C ALA A 42 -0.14 14.54 -26.13
N ARG A 43 -0.87 14.64 -25.02
CA ARG A 43 -0.39 14.23 -23.68
C ARG A 43 -0.29 12.71 -23.56
N THR A 44 0.53 12.28 -22.61
CA THR A 44 0.78 10.85 -22.39
C THR A 44 -0.46 10.17 -21.79
N VAL A 45 -0.77 8.96 -22.25
CA VAL A 45 -1.77 8.08 -21.64
C VAL A 45 -1.13 6.75 -21.25
N ILE A 46 -1.51 6.26 -20.08
CA ILE A 46 -1.11 4.95 -19.55
C ILE A 46 -2.36 4.19 -19.07
N PRO A 47 -2.29 2.84 -18.92
CA PRO A 47 -3.24 2.14 -18.07
C PRO A 47 -3.30 2.83 -16.70
N GLY A 48 -4.49 2.95 -16.13
CA GLY A 48 -4.64 3.53 -14.79
C GLY A 48 -3.82 2.75 -13.76
N LEU A 49 -3.24 3.43 -12.77
CA LEU A 49 -2.38 2.78 -11.79
C LEU A 49 -3.19 1.83 -10.91
N HIS A 50 -2.59 0.71 -10.52
CA HIS A 50 -3.13 -0.22 -9.54
C HIS A 50 -2.22 -0.28 -8.31
N ASP A 51 -2.74 0.10 -7.14
CA ASP A 51 -2.01 -0.11 -5.90
C ASP A 51 -2.21 -1.55 -5.40
N HIS A 52 -1.17 -2.37 -5.48
CA HIS A 52 -1.29 -3.81 -5.29
C HIS A 52 -1.38 -4.28 -3.84
N HIS A 53 -1.26 -3.37 -2.87
CA HIS A 53 -1.41 -3.64 -1.44
C HIS A 53 -1.60 -2.32 -0.67
N LEU A 54 -2.78 -2.13 -0.11
CA LEU A 54 -3.09 -1.07 0.87
C LEU A 54 -4.23 -1.51 1.79
N HIS A 55 -4.62 -0.64 2.72
CA HIS A 55 -5.70 -0.87 3.67
C HIS A 55 -6.70 0.29 3.59
N VAL A 56 -7.78 0.16 2.80
CA VAL A 56 -8.67 1.29 2.45
C VAL A 56 -9.32 1.90 3.68
N HIS A 57 -9.91 1.08 4.55
CA HIS A 57 -10.61 1.58 5.74
C HIS A 57 -9.64 2.22 6.74
N SER A 58 -8.46 1.62 6.93
CA SER A 58 -7.41 2.20 7.77
C SER A 58 -6.89 3.52 7.19
N ALA A 59 -6.69 3.59 5.87
CA ALA A 59 -6.22 4.79 5.20
C ALA A 59 -7.23 5.93 5.24
N ALA A 60 -8.52 5.62 5.14
CA ALA A 60 -9.58 6.60 5.36
C ALA A 60 -9.66 7.04 6.83
N ALA A 61 -9.56 6.11 7.78
CA ALA A 61 -9.58 6.42 9.21
C ALA A 61 -8.37 7.27 9.66
N GLU A 62 -7.23 7.11 9.00
CA GLU A 62 -6.03 7.90 9.23
C GLU A 62 -6.25 9.39 8.94
N GLN A 63 -7.09 9.74 7.95
CA GLN A 63 -7.40 11.14 7.58
C GLN A 63 -8.07 11.90 8.73
N ASP A 64 -8.82 11.19 9.56
CA ASP A 64 -9.50 11.73 10.75
C ASP A 64 -8.67 11.57 12.05
N SER A 65 -7.40 11.17 11.94
CA SER A 65 -6.53 10.87 13.08
C SER A 65 -5.35 11.83 13.17
N LEU A 66 -4.93 12.14 14.40
CA LEU A 66 -3.71 12.89 14.66
C LEU A 66 -2.49 12.02 14.33
N ARG A 67 -1.64 12.47 13.40
CA ARG A 67 -0.36 11.81 13.14
C ARG A 67 0.66 12.18 14.22
N VAL A 68 1.26 11.17 14.84
CA VAL A 68 2.22 11.32 15.94
C VAL A 68 3.50 10.51 15.69
N GLY A 69 3.86 10.33 14.42
CA GLY A 69 5.08 9.63 14.04
C GLY A 69 6.32 10.52 14.10
N PRO A 70 7.52 9.94 13.86
CA PRO A 70 8.79 10.67 13.90
C PRO A 70 8.89 11.86 12.94
N ALA A 71 8.08 11.88 11.87
CA ALA A 71 8.04 13.00 10.93
C ALA A 71 7.23 14.18 11.46
N GLU A 72 6.23 13.93 12.29
CA GLU A 72 5.31 14.94 12.82
C GLU A 72 5.71 15.41 14.23
N VAL A 73 6.30 14.53 15.02
CA VAL A 73 6.56 14.75 16.44
C VAL A 73 7.99 14.34 16.78
N ALA A 74 8.81 15.31 17.16
CA ALA A 74 10.24 15.11 17.37
C ALA A 74 10.60 14.55 18.76
N ASP A 75 9.78 14.83 19.78
CA ASP A 75 10.05 14.47 21.17
C ASP A 75 8.77 14.36 22.01
N GLU A 76 8.92 13.92 23.27
CA GLU A 76 7.83 13.82 24.26
C GLU A 76 7.08 15.14 24.48
N ALA A 77 7.78 16.28 24.47
CA ALA A 77 7.16 17.58 24.68
C ALA A 77 6.29 17.99 23.48
N ALA A 78 6.72 17.67 22.26
CA ALA A 78 5.93 17.84 21.04
C ALA A 78 4.72 16.89 21.04
N LEU A 79 4.88 15.65 21.51
CA LEU A 79 3.78 14.70 21.62
C LEU A 79 2.70 15.21 22.57
N ARG A 80 3.11 15.71 23.74
CA ARG A 80 2.21 16.34 24.71
C ARG A 80 1.44 17.50 24.09
N ARG A 81 2.12 18.41 23.38
CA ARG A 81 1.47 19.53 22.69
C ARG A 81 0.44 19.04 21.68
N ALA A 82 0.82 18.09 20.83
CA ALA A 82 -0.04 17.54 19.79
C ALA A 82 -1.31 16.89 20.37
N LEU A 83 -1.17 16.05 21.41
CA LEU A 83 -2.29 15.41 22.09
C LEU A 83 -3.20 16.43 22.81
N THR A 84 -2.61 17.45 23.46
CA THR A 84 -3.39 18.47 24.19
C THR A 84 -4.16 19.40 23.24
N SER A 85 -3.62 19.68 22.05
CA SER A 85 -4.30 20.50 21.04
C SER A 85 -5.16 19.70 20.06
N ALA A 86 -5.26 18.39 20.23
CA ALA A 86 -5.99 17.52 19.31
C ALA A 86 -7.48 17.86 19.31
N VAL A 87 -8.09 17.83 18.13
CA VAL A 87 -9.54 17.93 18.00
C VAL A 87 -10.14 16.63 18.55
N VAL A 88 -11.01 16.76 19.54
CA VAL A 88 -11.75 15.63 20.10
C VAL A 88 -12.83 15.21 19.11
N GLY A 89 -12.89 13.91 18.80
CA GLY A 89 -13.93 13.37 17.95
C GLY A 89 -15.33 13.54 18.55
N GLY A 90 -16.36 13.45 17.72
CA GLY A 90 -17.75 13.51 18.19
C GLY A 90 -18.13 12.38 19.16
N ASP A 91 -17.31 11.33 19.21
CA ASP A 91 -17.36 10.20 20.15
C ASP A 91 -16.65 10.50 21.49
N GLY A 92 -16.03 11.66 21.65
CA GLY A 92 -15.27 12.03 22.84
C GLY A 92 -13.84 11.51 22.86
N TRP A 93 -13.35 10.89 21.78
CA TRP A 93 -12.00 10.31 21.72
C TRP A 93 -11.00 11.20 20.99
N ILE A 94 -9.76 11.19 21.48
CA ILE A 94 -8.60 11.57 20.67
C ILE A 94 -8.02 10.30 20.05
N ARG A 95 -7.85 10.32 18.74
CA ARG A 95 -7.31 9.22 17.95
C ARG A 95 -5.99 9.66 17.34
N ALA A 96 -4.92 8.99 17.70
CA ALA A 96 -3.59 9.23 17.18
C ALA A 96 -3.03 7.97 16.50
N VAL A 97 -2.24 8.15 15.45
CA VAL A 97 -1.67 7.08 14.63
C VAL A 97 -0.23 7.37 14.24
N GLY A 98 0.49 6.32 13.84
CA GLY A 98 1.85 6.45 13.33
C GLY A 98 2.93 6.52 14.41
N TYR A 99 2.61 6.27 15.68
CA TYR A 99 3.58 6.35 16.77
C TYR A 99 4.76 5.39 16.57
N HIS A 100 5.94 5.80 17.04
CA HIS A 100 7.14 4.99 17.11
C HIS A 100 7.97 5.39 18.32
N GLU A 101 8.71 4.45 18.91
CA GLU A 101 9.50 4.66 20.13
C GLU A 101 10.59 5.72 19.98
N ALA A 102 11.02 6.02 18.74
CA ALA A 102 11.96 7.11 18.48
C ALA A 102 11.42 8.51 18.86
N VAL A 103 10.11 8.66 19.05
CA VAL A 103 9.47 9.92 19.45
C VAL A 103 9.62 10.17 20.95
N ALA A 104 9.11 9.25 21.78
CA ALA A 104 9.05 9.43 23.24
C ALA A 104 9.30 8.14 24.03
N GLY A 105 10.00 7.17 23.44
CA GLY A 105 10.26 5.87 24.03
C GLY A 105 9.05 4.95 24.05
N SER A 106 9.01 4.00 24.98
CA SER A 106 7.94 3.02 25.07
C SER A 106 6.68 3.66 25.68
N LEU A 107 5.55 3.62 24.98
CA LEU A 107 4.31 4.28 25.41
C LEU A 107 3.41 3.31 26.20
N ASP A 108 2.96 3.70 27.39
CA ASP A 108 1.97 2.97 28.18
C ASP A 108 0.84 3.90 28.65
N ARG A 109 -0.16 3.35 29.34
CA ARG A 109 -1.30 4.12 29.88
C ARG A 109 -0.84 5.29 30.75
N TYR A 110 0.18 5.08 31.57
CA TYR A 110 0.66 6.08 32.54
C TYR A 110 1.40 7.22 31.84
N ALA A 111 2.14 6.92 30.77
CA ALA A 111 2.73 7.91 29.90
C ALA A 111 1.64 8.74 29.21
N LEU A 112 0.61 8.09 28.65
CA LEU A 112 -0.50 8.82 28.04
C LEU A 112 -1.30 9.65 29.05
N ASP A 113 -1.49 9.19 30.28
CA ASP A 113 -2.14 9.96 31.33
C ASP A 113 -1.36 11.24 31.69
N ARG A 114 -0.02 11.21 31.59
CA ARG A 114 0.83 12.41 31.81
C ARG A 114 0.88 13.34 30.60
N LEU A 115 0.82 12.79 29.39
CA LEU A 115 1.02 13.51 28.14
C LEU A 115 -0.27 14.04 27.52
N GLY A 116 -1.37 13.33 27.72
CA GLY A 116 -2.67 13.63 27.13
C GLY A 116 -3.60 14.36 28.10
N PRO A 117 -4.74 14.85 27.58
CA PRO A 117 -5.83 15.34 28.42
C PRO A 117 -6.55 14.20 29.17
N ASP A 118 -7.33 14.55 30.20
CA ASP A 118 -8.14 13.61 31.00
C ASP A 118 -9.45 13.21 30.28
N ILE A 119 -9.30 12.74 29.03
CA ILE A 119 -10.37 12.19 28.18
C ILE A 119 -9.83 10.95 27.44
N PRO A 120 -10.68 10.09 26.87
CA PRO A 120 -10.22 8.90 26.14
C PRO A 120 -9.23 9.22 25.01
N VAL A 121 -8.01 8.67 25.11
CA VAL A 121 -6.96 8.75 24.10
C VAL A 121 -6.58 7.34 23.68
N ARG A 122 -6.48 7.11 22.37
CA ARG A 122 -5.85 5.92 21.80
C ARG A 122 -4.78 6.30 20.80
N VAL A 123 -3.63 5.65 20.89
CA VAL A 123 -2.49 5.84 20.00
C VAL A 123 -2.15 4.53 19.32
N GLN A 124 -2.19 4.49 17.99
CA GLN A 124 -1.74 3.35 17.20
C GLN A 124 -0.24 3.48 16.90
N HIS A 125 0.51 2.42 17.19
CA HIS A 125 1.88 2.28 16.71
C HIS A 125 1.87 2.11 15.18
N ARG A 126 2.85 2.68 14.48
CA ARG A 126 2.93 2.65 13.01
C ARG A 126 3.01 1.24 12.39
N SER A 127 3.25 0.21 13.19
CA SER A 127 3.15 -1.20 12.72
C SER A 127 1.70 -1.65 12.50
N GLY A 128 0.71 -0.91 13.01
CA GLY A 128 -0.70 -1.30 12.99
C GLY A 128 -1.08 -2.40 13.98
N VAL A 129 -0.09 -3.07 14.58
CA VAL A 129 -0.28 -4.23 15.46
C VAL A 129 -0.49 -3.82 16.92
N LEU A 130 0.15 -2.75 17.38
CA LEU A 130 0.09 -2.33 18.78
C LEU A 130 -0.68 -1.02 18.93
N TRP A 131 -1.51 -0.96 19.96
CA TRP A 131 -2.25 0.21 20.40
C TRP A 131 -1.95 0.50 21.86
N THR A 132 -1.92 1.78 22.23
CA THR A 132 -1.82 2.21 23.62
C THR A 132 -2.99 3.10 23.95
N LEU A 133 -3.72 2.77 25.02
CA LEU A 133 -4.84 3.55 25.53
C LEU A 133 -4.48 4.14 26.90
N ASN A 134 -4.97 5.35 27.16
CA ASN A 134 -4.84 5.98 28.48
C ASN A 134 -5.89 5.43 29.46
N SER A 135 -5.81 5.82 30.74
CA SER A 135 -6.72 5.32 31.78
C SER A 135 -8.21 5.63 31.49
N PRO A 136 -8.61 6.85 31.07
CA PRO A 136 -9.97 7.12 30.61
C PRO A 136 -10.43 6.24 29.44
N GLY A 137 -9.57 5.99 28.46
CA GLY A 137 -9.89 5.14 27.31
C GLY A 137 -10.08 3.68 27.71
N LEU A 138 -9.24 3.16 28.59
CA LEU A 138 -9.40 1.82 29.16
C LEU A 138 -10.71 1.69 29.94
N ALA A 139 -11.04 2.69 30.76
CA ALA A 139 -12.31 2.71 31.50
C ALA A 139 -13.52 2.70 30.55
N ALA A 140 -13.47 3.47 29.45
CA ALA A 140 -14.52 3.50 28.44
C ALA A 140 -14.73 2.15 27.72
N LEU A 141 -13.71 1.28 27.69
CA LEU A 141 -13.81 -0.08 27.15
C LEU A 141 -14.10 -1.15 28.21
N GLY A 142 -14.31 -0.77 29.48
CA GLY A 142 -14.48 -1.73 30.58
C GLY A 142 -13.18 -2.47 30.97
N LEU A 143 -12.02 -1.90 30.63
CA LEU A 143 -10.68 -2.47 30.84
C LEU A 143 -9.86 -1.65 31.85
N ALA A 144 -10.51 -1.01 32.83
CA ALA A 144 -9.86 -0.10 33.79
C ALA A 144 -8.65 -0.72 34.53
N ASP A 145 -8.70 -2.04 34.77
CA ASP A 145 -7.67 -2.80 35.46
C ASP A 145 -6.52 -3.28 34.53
N HIS A 146 -6.54 -2.94 33.23
CA HIS A 146 -5.47 -3.32 32.32
C HIS A 146 -4.12 -2.71 32.77
N PRO A 147 -3.05 -3.51 32.91
CA PRO A 147 -1.85 -3.08 33.65
C PRO A 147 -1.12 -1.89 33.01
N ASP A 148 -1.02 -1.85 31.67
CA ASP A 148 -0.19 -0.89 30.94
C ASP A 148 -0.90 -0.21 29.76
N GLY A 149 -2.17 -0.51 29.54
CA GLY A 149 -2.96 -0.08 28.37
C GLY A 149 -2.43 -0.47 26.99
N ARG A 150 -1.51 -1.43 26.87
CA ARG A 150 -0.99 -1.91 25.58
C ARG A 150 -1.81 -3.07 25.05
N LEU A 151 -2.45 -2.87 23.90
CA LEU A 151 -3.41 -3.79 23.31
C LEU A 151 -2.96 -4.19 21.90
N ARG A 152 -3.03 -5.48 21.57
CA ARG A 152 -2.72 -5.98 20.22
C ARG A 152 -3.96 -5.93 19.33
N SER A 153 -3.81 -5.52 18.08
CA SER A 153 -4.93 -5.38 17.12
C SER A 153 -5.70 -6.68 16.87
N ALA A 154 -5.03 -7.83 16.99
CA ALA A 154 -5.63 -9.15 16.81
C ALA A 154 -6.46 -9.62 18.02
N ASP A 155 -6.41 -8.93 19.15
CA ASP A 155 -7.18 -9.30 20.34
C ASP A 155 -8.65 -8.83 20.21
N PRO A 156 -9.62 -9.76 20.09
CA PRO A 156 -11.02 -9.41 19.89
C PRO A 156 -11.67 -8.77 21.12
N THR A 157 -11.12 -8.99 22.32
CA THR A 157 -11.73 -8.55 23.60
C THR A 157 -11.91 -7.03 23.68
N TRP A 158 -10.99 -6.29 23.07
CA TRP A 158 -11.07 -4.83 22.99
C TRP A 158 -11.43 -4.35 21.58
N SER A 159 -10.89 -4.98 20.53
CA SER A 159 -11.02 -4.47 19.17
C SER A 159 -12.44 -4.55 18.60
N GLN A 160 -13.27 -5.48 19.11
CA GLN A 160 -14.70 -5.57 18.77
C GLN A 160 -15.56 -4.64 19.64
N THR A 161 -15.09 -4.33 20.86
CA THR A 161 -15.76 -3.44 21.81
C THR A 161 -15.57 -1.97 21.45
N LEU A 162 -14.45 -1.63 20.81
CA LEU A 162 -14.16 -0.28 20.37
C LEU A 162 -15.11 0.14 19.23
N GLU A 163 -15.90 1.18 19.48
CA GLU A 163 -16.80 1.73 18.47
C GLU A 163 -16.02 2.18 17.22
N ARG A 164 -16.34 1.53 16.09
CA ARG A 164 -15.76 1.89 14.80
C ARG A 164 -16.49 3.11 14.28
N ARG A 165 -15.77 4.22 14.16
CA ARG A 165 -16.28 5.37 13.40
C ARG A 165 -16.27 5.00 11.93
N PRO A 166 -17.39 5.11 11.20
CA PRO A 166 -17.38 4.94 9.75
C PRO A 166 -16.45 6.00 9.15
N ALA A 167 -15.33 5.57 8.58
CA ALA A 167 -14.45 6.48 7.86
C ALA A 167 -15.05 6.75 6.49
N THR A 168 -15.22 8.02 6.13
CA THR A 168 -15.68 8.39 4.79
C THR A 168 -14.56 8.19 3.78
N VAL A 169 -14.63 7.13 2.98
CA VAL A 169 -13.59 6.83 1.98
C VAL A 169 -13.57 7.80 0.80
N SER A 170 -14.57 8.68 0.67
CA SER A 170 -14.71 9.58 -0.48
C SER A 170 -13.48 10.48 -0.69
N GLU A 171 -12.91 11.03 0.39
CA GLU A 171 -11.72 11.88 0.30
C GLU A 171 -10.48 11.07 -0.07
N PHE A 172 -10.29 9.91 0.56
CA PHE A 172 -9.22 8.99 0.19
C PHE A 172 -9.33 8.54 -1.28
N SER A 173 -10.53 8.16 -1.72
CA SER A 173 -10.82 7.75 -3.10
C SER A 173 -10.57 8.89 -4.10
N ALA A 174 -10.93 10.13 -3.76
CA ALA A 174 -10.63 11.31 -4.56
C ALA A 174 -9.13 11.57 -4.66
N ARG A 175 -8.38 11.40 -3.55
CA ARG A 175 -6.92 11.51 -3.53
C ARG A 175 -6.25 10.44 -4.40
N LEU A 176 -6.68 9.19 -4.31
CA LEU A 176 -6.23 8.11 -5.20
C LEU A 176 -6.52 8.44 -6.68
N ALA A 177 -7.71 8.96 -6.98
CA ALA A 177 -8.04 9.39 -8.33
C ALA A 177 -7.14 10.53 -8.81
N ALA A 178 -6.78 11.48 -7.94
CA ALA A 178 -5.81 12.54 -8.25
C ALA A 178 -4.39 12.03 -8.50
N TYR A 179 -4.05 10.83 -8.00
CA TYR A 179 -2.80 10.13 -8.30
C TYR A 179 -2.86 9.23 -9.53
N GLY A 180 -3.98 9.17 -10.27
CA GLY A 180 -4.10 8.28 -11.42
C GLY A 180 -4.42 6.83 -11.04
N VAL A 181 -4.73 6.55 -9.77
CA VAL A 181 -5.05 5.21 -9.28
C VAL A 181 -6.51 4.88 -9.62
N THR A 182 -6.67 3.83 -10.43
CA THR A 182 -7.97 3.32 -10.87
C THR A 182 -8.36 2.01 -10.20
N GLY A 183 -7.38 1.28 -9.67
CA GLY A 183 -7.56 0.01 -8.98
C GLY A 183 -6.73 -0.08 -7.70
N VAL A 184 -7.25 -0.82 -6.71
CA VAL A 184 -6.56 -1.09 -5.46
C VAL A 184 -6.78 -2.54 -5.05
N THR A 185 -5.79 -3.11 -4.35
CA THR A 185 -5.93 -4.40 -3.67
C THR A 185 -5.86 -4.17 -2.16
N ASP A 186 -6.98 -4.41 -1.48
CA ASP A 186 -7.06 -4.34 -0.03
C ASP A 186 -6.43 -5.59 0.60
N ALA A 187 -5.43 -5.36 1.44
CA ALA A 187 -4.62 -6.39 2.07
C ALA A 187 -5.03 -6.67 3.52
N THR A 188 -6.20 -6.19 3.95
CA THR A 188 -6.71 -6.46 5.29
C THR A 188 -7.19 -7.92 5.36
N PRO A 189 -6.70 -8.73 6.34
CA PRO A 189 -6.93 -10.18 6.36
C PRO A 189 -8.39 -10.62 6.33
N ASP A 190 -9.27 -9.82 6.93
CA ASP A 190 -10.66 -10.21 7.21
C ASP A 190 -11.68 -9.47 6.34
N LEU A 191 -11.24 -8.59 5.42
CA LEU A 191 -12.14 -7.80 4.59
C LEU A 191 -12.45 -8.48 3.26
N THR A 192 -13.73 -8.71 3.03
CA THR A 192 -14.26 -9.37 1.84
C THR A 192 -14.90 -8.36 0.89
N PRO A 193 -15.30 -8.76 -0.34
CA PRO A 193 -16.10 -7.90 -1.21
C PRO A 193 -17.40 -7.36 -0.59
N ALA A 194 -17.96 -8.04 0.43
CA ALA A 194 -19.13 -7.55 1.16
C ALA A 194 -18.83 -6.31 2.01
N ASP A 195 -17.57 -6.09 2.37
CA ASP A 195 -17.09 -4.97 3.18
C ASP A 195 -16.69 -3.75 2.32
N ARG A 196 -17.06 -3.76 1.03
CA ARG A 196 -16.78 -2.66 0.11
C ARG A 196 -17.38 -1.36 0.65
N PRO A 197 -16.55 -0.33 0.90
CA PRO A 197 -17.06 0.95 1.37
C PRO A 197 -17.90 1.63 0.28
N THR A 198 -18.94 2.34 0.72
CA THR A 198 -19.76 3.17 -0.16
C THR A 198 -18.91 4.32 -0.73
N ASN A 199 -19.18 4.72 -1.97
CA ASN A 199 -18.50 5.83 -2.67
C ASN A 199 -17.00 5.62 -3.02
N MET A 200 -16.46 4.41 -2.88
CA MET A 200 -15.15 4.09 -3.46
C MET A 200 -15.24 4.02 -4.99
N ARG A 201 -14.54 4.94 -5.67
CA ARG A 201 -14.51 5.05 -7.14
C ARG A 201 -13.64 3.99 -7.79
N GLN A 202 -12.54 3.61 -7.14
CA GLN A 202 -11.60 2.63 -7.65
C GLN A 202 -12.20 1.21 -7.73
N ARG A 203 -11.69 0.41 -8.66
CA ARG A 203 -11.92 -1.04 -8.64
C ARG A 203 -11.20 -1.63 -7.43
N MET A 204 -11.90 -2.45 -6.66
CA MET A 204 -11.35 -3.08 -5.47
C MET A 204 -11.15 -4.56 -5.70
N HIS A 205 -9.98 -5.04 -5.31
CA HIS A 205 -9.68 -6.45 -5.13
C HIS A 205 -9.34 -6.67 -3.65
N TYR A 206 -9.55 -7.90 -3.15
CA TYR A 206 -9.36 -8.24 -1.75
C TYR A 206 -8.48 -9.47 -1.67
N LEU A 207 -7.54 -9.48 -0.73
CA LEU A 207 -6.71 -10.66 -0.47
C LEU A 207 -7.38 -11.64 0.50
N ALA A 208 -8.38 -11.20 1.27
CA ALA A 208 -9.17 -12.11 2.08
C ALA A 208 -9.97 -13.07 1.19
N PRO A 209 -10.18 -14.32 1.64
CA PRO A 209 -9.76 -14.88 2.93
C PRO A 209 -8.32 -15.47 2.91
N GLY A 210 -7.60 -15.34 1.80
CA GLY A 210 -6.27 -15.90 1.55
C GLY A 210 -5.11 -15.08 2.13
N LYS A 211 -5.36 -14.05 2.94
CA LYS A 211 -4.33 -13.18 3.51
C LYS A 211 -3.95 -13.62 4.92
N ARG A 212 -2.64 -13.75 5.18
CA ARG A 212 -2.12 -14.05 6.53
C ARG A 212 -0.98 -13.11 6.92
N ILE A 213 -0.98 -12.69 8.18
CA ILE A 213 0.10 -11.93 8.80
C ILE A 213 0.95 -12.88 9.66
N LEU A 214 2.26 -12.85 9.47
CA LEU A 214 3.21 -13.60 10.29
C LEU A 214 3.79 -12.71 11.38
N HIS A 215 4.10 -13.30 12.53
CA HIS A 215 4.76 -12.64 13.64
C HIS A 215 5.99 -13.46 14.05
N ASP A 216 7.12 -12.79 14.27
CA ASP A 216 8.39 -13.47 14.55
C ASP A 216 8.34 -14.29 15.86
N ASP A 217 7.56 -13.85 16.84
CA ASP A 217 7.36 -14.53 18.13
C ASP A 217 6.41 -15.74 18.05
N GLY A 218 5.84 -16.02 16.87
CA GLY A 218 4.84 -17.08 16.66
C GLY A 218 4.96 -17.79 15.31
N LEU A 219 6.17 -17.89 14.75
CA LEU A 219 6.38 -18.62 13.50
C LEU A 219 6.12 -20.13 13.68
N ASP A 220 5.13 -20.62 12.95
CA ASP A 220 4.68 -22.02 12.95
C ASP A 220 4.66 -22.56 11.51
N LEU A 221 5.70 -23.29 11.13
CA LEU A 221 5.86 -23.84 9.79
C LEU A 221 4.76 -24.87 9.47
N ASP A 222 4.45 -25.77 10.39
CA ASP A 222 3.48 -26.84 10.16
C ASP A 222 2.07 -26.27 10.02
N GLY A 223 1.70 -25.33 10.91
CA GLY A 223 0.41 -24.63 10.83
C GLY A 223 0.30 -23.69 9.63
N LEU A 224 1.41 -23.11 9.16
CA LEU A 224 1.41 -22.34 7.90
C LEU A 224 1.21 -23.27 6.70
N THR A 225 1.96 -24.37 6.63
CA THR A 225 1.88 -25.36 5.55
C THR A 225 0.48 -25.96 5.44
N ALA A 226 -0.10 -26.39 6.56
CA ALA A 226 -1.44 -26.96 6.60
C ALA A 226 -2.50 -25.96 6.12
N TRP A 227 -2.36 -24.68 6.51
CA TRP A 227 -3.27 -23.62 6.06
C TRP A 227 -3.14 -23.34 4.56
N ILE A 228 -1.91 -23.28 4.01
CA ILE A 228 -1.69 -23.11 2.57
C ILE A 228 -2.32 -24.28 1.80
N ALA A 229 -2.05 -25.51 2.22
CA ALA A 229 -2.58 -26.71 1.56
C ALA A 229 -4.13 -26.78 1.59
N GLU A 230 -4.77 -26.29 2.65
CA GLU A 230 -6.24 -26.18 2.71
C GLU A 230 -6.78 -25.13 1.72
N ARG A 231 -6.15 -23.95 1.65
CA ARG A 231 -6.53 -22.90 0.69
C ARG A 231 -6.40 -23.37 -0.75
N HIS A 232 -5.28 -24.01 -1.09
CA HIS A 232 -5.04 -24.55 -2.41
C HIS A 232 -6.02 -25.67 -2.79
N ARG A 233 -6.41 -26.54 -1.85
CA ARG A 233 -7.47 -27.54 -2.07
C ARG A 233 -8.82 -26.90 -2.39
N SER A 234 -9.08 -25.71 -1.87
CA SER A 234 -10.26 -24.90 -2.19
C SER A 234 -10.11 -24.05 -3.46
N GLY A 235 -8.95 -24.13 -4.16
CA GLY A 235 -8.65 -23.30 -5.33
C GLY A 235 -8.41 -21.82 -5.00
N GLU A 236 -8.12 -21.50 -3.75
CA GLU A 236 -7.88 -20.13 -3.29
C GLU A 236 -6.37 -19.84 -3.21
N PRO A 237 -5.88 -18.70 -3.73
CA PRO A 237 -4.50 -18.29 -3.55
C PRO A 237 -4.21 -17.84 -2.11
N VAL A 238 -2.93 -17.81 -1.75
CA VAL A 238 -2.47 -17.21 -0.49
C VAL A 238 -1.63 -15.94 -0.71
N ALA A 239 -1.78 -14.97 0.19
CA ALA A 239 -0.99 -13.76 0.29
C ALA A 239 -0.35 -13.69 1.68
N VAL A 240 0.97 -13.87 1.78
CA VAL A 240 1.65 -13.98 3.08
C VAL A 240 2.49 -12.73 3.37
N HIS A 241 2.20 -12.04 4.47
CA HIS A 241 3.01 -10.91 4.96
C HIS A 241 4.38 -11.39 5.45
N CYS A 242 5.45 -10.95 4.79
CA CYS A 242 6.83 -11.30 5.13
C CYS A 242 7.73 -10.07 5.15
N VAL A 243 8.04 -9.56 6.33
CA VAL A 243 8.92 -8.41 6.53
C VAL A 243 10.34 -8.86 6.93
N THR A 244 10.47 -9.90 7.75
CA THR A 244 11.77 -10.39 8.20
C THR A 244 12.29 -11.55 7.35
N ALA A 245 13.62 -11.78 7.41
CA ALA A 245 14.23 -12.94 6.77
C ALA A 245 13.65 -14.27 7.30
N ALA A 246 13.38 -14.36 8.60
CA ALA A 246 12.78 -15.55 9.21
C ALA A 246 11.37 -15.84 8.68
N GLN A 247 10.52 -14.81 8.58
CA GLN A 247 9.18 -14.93 7.98
C GLN A 247 9.25 -15.40 6.53
N LEU A 248 10.19 -14.87 5.76
CA LEU A 248 10.38 -15.26 4.36
C LEU A 248 10.81 -16.72 4.23
N ILE A 249 11.80 -17.16 5.02
CA ILE A 249 12.30 -18.54 5.01
C ILE A 249 11.19 -19.53 5.37
N VAL A 250 10.42 -19.25 6.43
CA VAL A 250 9.30 -20.10 6.85
C VAL A 250 8.21 -20.15 5.76
N THR A 251 7.94 -19.02 5.10
CA THR A 251 6.95 -18.95 4.01
C THR A 251 7.39 -19.75 2.79
N ILE A 252 8.65 -19.62 2.38
CA ILE A 252 9.23 -20.40 1.27
C ILE A 252 9.12 -21.89 1.58
N ALA A 253 9.53 -22.32 2.77
CA ALA A 253 9.46 -23.71 3.18
C ALA A 253 8.01 -24.24 3.18
N ALA A 254 7.05 -23.45 3.68
CA ALA A 254 5.65 -23.83 3.72
C ALA A 254 5.04 -23.97 2.30
N LEU A 255 5.36 -23.06 1.38
CA LEU A 255 4.91 -23.12 -0.01
C LEU A 255 5.54 -24.31 -0.76
N GLN A 256 6.82 -24.57 -0.54
CA GLN A 256 7.49 -25.75 -1.12
C GLN A 256 6.86 -27.06 -0.64
N ALA A 257 6.45 -27.13 0.63
CA ALA A 257 5.83 -28.32 1.21
C ALA A 257 4.35 -28.49 0.79
N ALA A 258 3.58 -27.40 0.74
CA ALA A 258 2.15 -27.44 0.39
C ALA A 258 1.89 -27.59 -1.12
N GLY A 259 2.86 -27.19 -1.95
CA GLY A 259 2.65 -26.94 -3.38
C GLY A 259 2.29 -25.47 -3.63
N GLY A 260 2.42 -25.03 -4.88
CA GLY A 260 2.14 -23.65 -5.28
C GLY A 260 0.82 -23.48 -6.02
N HIS A 261 0.24 -22.29 -5.94
CA HIS A 261 -0.90 -21.86 -6.72
C HIS A 261 -0.53 -20.62 -7.57
N PRO A 262 -0.99 -20.48 -8.84
CA PRO A 262 -0.57 -19.39 -9.73
C PRO A 262 -0.86 -17.97 -9.23
N GLY A 263 -1.82 -17.83 -8.31
CA GLY A 263 -2.17 -16.56 -7.68
C GLY A 263 -1.48 -16.30 -6.33
N ASP A 264 -0.61 -17.20 -5.87
CA ASP A 264 0.11 -17.00 -4.61
C ASP A 264 1.03 -15.78 -4.70
N ARG A 265 1.16 -15.10 -3.56
CA ARG A 265 1.99 -13.91 -3.45
C ARG A 265 2.60 -13.75 -2.06
N ILE A 266 3.79 -13.15 -2.03
CA ILE A 266 4.46 -12.70 -0.81
C ILE A 266 4.33 -11.19 -0.75
N GLU A 267 3.84 -10.68 0.37
CA GLU A 267 3.78 -9.26 0.64
C GLU A 267 5.04 -8.78 1.34
N HIS A 268 5.46 -7.58 0.96
CA HIS A 268 6.63 -6.86 1.44
C HIS A 268 7.94 -7.47 0.95
N ALA A 269 8.26 -8.69 1.40
CA ALA A 269 9.60 -9.27 1.26
C ALA A 269 10.68 -8.22 1.60
N ALA A 270 10.51 -7.55 2.75
CA ALA A 270 11.30 -6.36 3.09
C ALA A 270 12.79 -6.71 3.28
N MET A 271 13.08 -7.91 3.79
CA MET A 271 14.42 -8.51 3.82
C MET A 271 14.46 -9.80 3.02
N VAL A 272 15.35 -9.87 2.02
CA VAL A 272 15.54 -11.07 1.18
C VAL A 272 17.02 -11.50 1.21
N PRO A 273 17.36 -12.51 2.04
CA PRO A 273 18.68 -13.13 2.02
C PRO A 273 19.01 -13.66 0.61
N GLN A 274 20.31 -13.66 0.27
CA GLN A 274 20.76 -14.10 -1.05
C GLN A 274 20.34 -15.54 -1.37
N ASP A 275 20.37 -16.42 -0.37
CA ASP A 275 20.05 -17.84 -0.55
C ASP A 275 18.56 -18.09 -0.84
N CYS A 276 17.67 -17.16 -0.51
CA CYS A 276 16.24 -17.28 -0.79
C CYS A 276 15.87 -16.95 -2.25
N ILE A 277 16.76 -16.31 -3.02
CA ILE A 277 16.43 -15.81 -4.37
C ILE A 277 16.10 -16.96 -5.33
N SER A 278 16.90 -18.04 -5.32
CA SER A 278 16.65 -19.20 -6.18
C SER A 278 15.35 -19.91 -5.84
N ASP A 279 14.96 -19.93 -4.57
CA ASP A 279 13.70 -20.54 -4.15
C ASP A 279 12.50 -19.73 -4.63
N LEU A 280 12.55 -18.39 -4.54
CA LEU A 280 11.51 -17.51 -5.07
C LEU A 280 11.34 -17.70 -6.59
N VAL A 281 12.45 -17.84 -7.33
CA VAL A 281 12.42 -18.12 -8.76
C VAL A 281 11.79 -19.50 -9.04
N ALA A 282 12.20 -20.53 -8.30
CA ALA A 282 11.69 -21.89 -8.46
C ALA A 282 10.20 -22.00 -8.15
N LEU A 283 9.71 -21.26 -7.14
CA LEU A 283 8.29 -21.16 -6.81
C LEU A 283 7.48 -20.39 -7.86
N GLY A 284 8.12 -19.50 -8.63
CA GLY A 284 7.44 -18.59 -9.56
C GLY A 284 6.46 -17.64 -8.86
N ILE A 285 6.65 -17.39 -7.57
CA ILE A 285 5.73 -16.63 -6.73
C ILE A 285 5.88 -15.12 -6.95
N THR A 286 4.76 -14.40 -6.98
CA THR A 286 4.79 -12.94 -7.11
C THR A 286 5.17 -12.29 -5.79
N VAL A 287 6.10 -11.34 -5.82
CA VAL A 287 6.45 -10.47 -4.69
C VAL A 287 5.82 -9.09 -4.90
N VAL A 288 4.99 -8.64 -3.94
CA VAL A 288 4.43 -7.29 -3.92
C VAL A 288 5.14 -6.47 -2.83
N THR A 289 5.94 -5.47 -3.22
CA THR A 289 6.87 -4.77 -2.31
C THR A 289 6.73 -3.24 -2.35
N GLN A 290 7.30 -2.54 -1.34
CA GLN A 290 7.02 -1.13 -1.03
C GLN A 290 8.30 -0.29 -0.89
N PRO A 291 8.87 0.17 -2.02
CA PRO A 291 10.12 0.95 -2.00
C PRO A 291 9.99 2.29 -1.29
N ASN A 292 8.78 2.85 -1.12
CA ASN A 292 8.56 4.09 -0.36
C ASN A 292 9.07 3.99 1.09
N PHE A 293 9.09 2.79 1.69
CA PHE A 293 9.67 2.63 3.03
C PHE A 293 11.16 2.93 3.09
N VAL A 294 11.91 2.82 1.99
CA VAL A 294 13.30 3.32 1.95
C VAL A 294 13.33 4.84 2.15
N ALA A 295 12.44 5.56 1.48
CA ALA A 295 12.36 7.02 1.56
C ALA A 295 11.77 7.53 2.87
N GLU A 296 10.90 6.76 3.51
CA GLU A 296 10.22 7.16 4.75
C GLU A 296 10.99 6.70 6.00
N ARG A 297 11.69 5.56 5.93
CA ARG A 297 12.22 4.86 7.11
C ARG A 297 13.69 4.44 6.97
N GLY A 298 14.34 4.81 5.87
CA GLY A 298 15.69 4.34 5.55
C GLY A 298 16.76 4.65 6.60
N ASP A 299 16.68 5.80 7.28
CA ASP A 299 17.65 6.13 8.35
C ASP A 299 17.47 5.23 9.57
N GLN A 300 16.23 4.84 9.85
CA GLN A 300 15.97 3.90 10.91
C GLN A 300 16.45 2.51 10.56
N TYR A 301 16.23 2.04 9.32
CA TYR A 301 16.80 0.76 8.89
C TYR A 301 18.33 0.73 9.04
N ARG A 302 19.00 1.86 8.78
CA ARG A 302 20.44 1.98 8.99
C ARG A 302 20.89 1.87 10.45
N THR A 303 19.98 2.16 11.38
CA THR A 303 20.21 2.10 12.82
C THR A 303 19.87 0.72 13.38
N ASP A 304 18.71 0.18 13.00
CA ASP A 304 18.11 -0.99 13.62
C ASP A 304 18.54 -2.31 12.95
N VAL A 305 18.88 -2.29 11.65
CA VAL A 305 19.31 -3.48 10.92
C VAL A 305 20.85 -3.56 10.94
N PRO A 306 21.44 -4.70 11.33
CA PRO A 306 22.89 -4.88 11.31
C PRO A 306 23.48 -4.53 9.94
N ALA A 307 24.62 -3.83 9.93
CA ALA A 307 25.23 -3.34 8.69
C ALA A 307 25.48 -4.45 7.64
N ALA A 308 25.76 -5.67 8.08
CA ALA A 308 25.98 -6.84 7.23
C ALA A 308 24.70 -7.42 6.58
N GLU A 309 23.53 -6.94 7.00
CA GLU A 309 22.22 -7.38 6.49
C GLU A 309 21.47 -6.26 5.75
N GLN A 310 21.99 -5.02 5.75
CA GLN A 310 21.33 -3.88 5.11
C GLN A 310 21.26 -4.01 3.58
N ASP A 311 22.14 -4.80 2.97
CA ASP A 311 22.07 -5.16 1.55
C ASP A 311 20.89 -6.08 1.22
N GLN A 312 20.26 -6.68 2.24
CA GLN A 312 19.09 -7.53 2.09
C GLN A 312 17.77 -6.75 2.00
N LEU A 313 17.80 -5.44 2.26
CA LEU A 313 16.61 -4.59 2.36
C LEU A 313 16.05 -4.16 1.00
N TRP A 314 14.77 -4.45 0.76
CA TRP A 314 13.96 -3.96 -0.36
C TRP A 314 14.61 -4.21 -1.73
N ARG A 315 15.03 -5.44 -2.00
CA ARG A 315 15.93 -5.82 -3.13
C ARG A 315 15.29 -5.89 -4.53
N LEU A 316 14.78 -4.75 -5.00
CA LEU A 316 14.08 -4.67 -6.28
C LEU A 316 14.90 -5.12 -7.49
N ALA A 317 16.11 -4.61 -7.67
CA ALA A 317 16.90 -4.90 -8.86
C ALA A 317 17.37 -6.36 -8.88
N THR A 318 17.73 -6.92 -7.72
CA THR A 318 18.08 -8.33 -7.59
C THR A 318 16.89 -9.21 -7.95
N LEU A 319 15.71 -9.00 -7.33
CA LEU A 319 14.52 -9.82 -7.60
C LEU A 319 14.14 -9.79 -9.08
N LEU A 320 14.09 -8.60 -9.68
CA LEU A 320 13.77 -8.44 -11.09
C LEU A 320 14.80 -9.10 -12.02
N SER A 321 16.09 -8.96 -11.71
CA SER A 321 17.16 -9.52 -12.55
C SER A 321 17.23 -11.06 -12.45
N ALA A 322 16.83 -11.62 -11.31
CA ALA A 322 16.71 -13.07 -11.12
C ALA A 322 15.48 -13.67 -11.82
N GLY A 323 14.53 -12.85 -12.28
CA GLY A 323 13.30 -13.29 -12.92
C GLY A 323 12.15 -13.57 -11.95
N VAL A 324 12.24 -13.10 -10.70
CA VAL A 324 11.10 -13.14 -9.76
C VAL A 324 10.02 -12.17 -10.27
N PRO A 325 8.75 -12.59 -10.38
CA PRO A 325 7.65 -11.67 -10.68
C PRO A 325 7.48 -10.66 -9.55
N VAL A 326 7.55 -9.36 -9.87
CA VAL A 326 7.45 -8.28 -8.87
C VAL A 326 6.34 -7.31 -9.27
N ALA A 327 5.65 -6.76 -8.27
CA ALA A 327 4.79 -5.59 -8.40
C ALA A 327 5.02 -4.63 -7.22
N LEU A 328 4.60 -3.38 -7.37
CA LEU A 328 4.74 -2.36 -6.34
C LEU A 328 3.40 -1.98 -5.71
N SER A 329 3.49 -1.47 -4.49
CA SER A 329 2.36 -0.92 -3.75
C SER A 329 2.83 0.17 -2.79
N THR A 330 1.88 0.86 -2.15
CA THR A 330 2.21 1.89 -1.14
C THR A 330 2.10 1.40 0.30
N ASP A 331 1.26 0.37 0.53
CA ASP A 331 0.87 -0.09 1.87
C ASP A 331 0.25 1.03 2.73
N ALA A 332 -0.54 1.90 2.10
CA ALA A 332 -1.25 2.96 2.82
C ALA A 332 -2.24 2.38 3.86
N PRO A 333 -2.34 2.96 5.07
CA PRO A 333 -1.66 4.17 5.55
C PRO A 333 -0.32 3.92 6.23
N PHE A 334 0.19 2.69 6.27
CA PHE A 334 1.48 2.43 6.89
C PHE A 334 2.61 3.10 6.10
N GLY A 335 2.51 3.11 4.77
CA GLY A 335 3.25 4.01 3.89
C GLY A 335 2.39 5.18 3.39
N ALA A 336 3.02 6.19 2.80
CA ALA A 336 2.28 7.28 2.14
C ALA A 336 1.56 6.77 0.88
N ALA A 337 0.31 7.18 0.67
CA ALA A 337 -0.55 6.68 -0.41
C ALA A 337 -0.19 7.17 -1.83
N ASP A 338 0.91 7.88 -2.02
CA ASP A 338 1.33 8.39 -3.32
C ASP A 338 2.19 7.34 -4.07
N PRO A 339 1.64 6.68 -5.12
CA PRO A 339 2.40 5.69 -5.89
C PRO A 339 3.58 6.33 -6.64
N TRP A 340 3.50 7.61 -6.99
CA TRP A 340 4.58 8.32 -7.68
C TRP A 340 5.78 8.51 -6.76
N ALA A 341 5.55 8.82 -5.48
CA ALA A 341 6.58 8.82 -4.45
C ALA A 341 7.21 7.43 -4.26
N ALA A 342 6.42 6.35 -4.28
CA ALA A 342 6.95 4.99 -4.22
C ALA A 342 7.83 4.67 -5.45
N MET A 343 7.42 5.07 -6.65
CA MET A 343 8.25 4.92 -7.86
C MET A 343 9.56 5.70 -7.74
N ARG A 344 9.52 6.96 -7.28
CA ARG A 344 10.75 7.76 -7.04
C ARG A 344 11.65 7.12 -6.00
N ALA A 345 11.09 6.53 -4.94
CA ALA A 345 11.86 5.80 -3.94
C ALA A 345 12.54 4.55 -4.54
N ALA A 346 11.89 3.86 -5.49
CA ALA A 346 12.50 2.74 -6.21
C ALA A 346 13.67 3.17 -7.11
N VAL A 347 13.57 4.37 -7.70
CA VAL A 347 14.62 4.92 -8.59
C VAL A 347 15.79 5.50 -7.78
N HIS A 348 15.51 6.26 -6.72
CA HIS A 348 16.53 7.05 -6.02
C HIS A 348 17.00 6.44 -4.70
N ARG A 349 16.16 5.65 -4.04
CA ARG A 349 16.44 4.97 -2.75
C ARG A 349 17.04 5.89 -1.68
N ARG A 350 16.69 7.17 -1.69
CA ARG A 350 17.18 8.18 -0.75
C ARG A 350 16.39 8.12 0.54
N THR A 351 17.07 7.98 1.67
CA THR A 351 16.49 8.08 3.03
C THR A 351 16.12 9.53 3.36
N PRO A 352 15.36 9.79 4.45
CA PRO A 352 15.07 11.15 4.89
C PRO A 352 16.34 12.01 5.11
N GLY A 353 17.40 11.41 5.65
CA GLY A 353 18.72 12.01 5.86
C GLY A 353 19.57 12.14 4.59
N GLY A 354 19.04 11.76 3.43
CA GLY A 354 19.67 11.95 2.11
C GLY A 354 20.66 10.85 1.70
N VAL A 355 20.83 9.81 2.50
CA VAL A 355 21.69 8.66 2.19
C VAL A 355 21.01 7.79 1.13
N VAL A 356 21.76 7.24 0.17
CA VAL A 356 21.21 6.25 -0.76
C VAL A 356 21.35 4.87 -0.13
N LEU A 357 20.25 4.28 0.31
CA LEU A 357 20.24 2.95 0.92
C LEU A 357 20.28 1.88 -0.16
N ASN A 358 21.26 0.96 -0.08
CA ASN A 358 21.42 -0.16 -1.01
C ASN A 358 21.33 0.27 -2.51
N PRO A 359 22.28 1.08 -3.00
CA PRO A 359 22.22 1.68 -4.35
C PRO A 359 22.19 0.64 -5.48
N ALA A 360 22.70 -0.57 -5.27
CA ALA A 360 22.63 -1.66 -6.26
C ALA A 360 21.18 -2.06 -6.60
N GLU A 361 20.22 -1.74 -5.73
CA GLU A 361 18.80 -2.10 -5.89
C GLU A 361 17.97 -1.00 -6.57
N GLN A 362 18.61 0.02 -7.14
CA GLN A 362 17.93 1.06 -7.93
C GLN A 362 17.43 0.49 -9.27
N ILE A 363 16.25 0.95 -9.70
CA ILE A 363 15.67 0.59 -11.01
C ILE A 363 15.40 1.84 -11.85
N SER A 364 15.25 1.68 -13.17
CA SER A 364 14.87 2.78 -14.06
C SER A 364 13.42 3.25 -13.79
N GLY A 365 13.11 4.52 -14.04
CA GLY A 365 11.75 5.03 -13.91
C GLY A 365 10.71 4.31 -14.77
N ARG A 366 11.10 3.84 -15.98
CA ARG A 366 10.22 3.04 -16.84
C ARG A 366 9.81 1.72 -16.17
N ARG A 367 10.77 1.05 -15.52
CA ARG A 367 10.50 -0.17 -14.74
C ARG A 367 9.64 0.15 -13.52
N ALA A 368 9.97 1.19 -12.76
CA ALA A 368 9.18 1.59 -11.59
C ALA A 368 7.71 1.86 -11.93
N LEU A 369 7.44 2.61 -13.01
CA LEU A 369 6.08 2.84 -13.52
C LEU A 369 5.39 1.53 -13.90
N ALA A 370 6.05 0.66 -14.67
CA ALA A 370 5.46 -0.58 -15.15
C ALA A 370 4.98 -1.51 -14.02
N LEU A 371 5.63 -1.49 -12.86
CA LEU A 371 5.28 -2.33 -11.70
C LEU A 371 4.00 -1.90 -10.96
N PHE A 372 3.39 -0.77 -11.33
CA PHE A 372 2.05 -0.33 -10.90
C PHE A 372 0.98 -0.52 -11.99
N LEU A 373 1.35 -1.02 -13.18
CA LEU A 373 0.42 -1.18 -14.31
C LEU A 373 -0.19 -2.59 -14.36
N GLY A 374 0.12 -3.45 -13.39
CA GLY A 374 -0.43 -4.79 -13.27
C GLY A 374 -1.95 -4.81 -13.18
N GLY A 375 -2.53 -5.99 -13.44
CA GLY A 375 -3.92 -6.28 -13.07
C GLY A 375 -4.00 -6.78 -11.63
N ALA A 376 -5.18 -6.70 -11.01
CA ALA A 376 -5.37 -7.16 -9.62
C ALA A 376 -5.00 -8.63 -9.41
N GLN A 377 -5.35 -9.50 -10.36
CA GLN A 377 -5.10 -10.95 -10.33
C GLN A 377 -3.73 -11.34 -10.90
N ASN A 378 -3.05 -10.43 -11.61
CA ASN A 378 -1.70 -10.66 -12.12
C ASN A 378 -0.86 -9.38 -11.97
N PRO A 379 -0.39 -9.09 -10.73
CA PRO A 379 0.27 -7.83 -10.42
C PRO A 379 1.54 -7.58 -11.23
N SER A 380 2.31 -8.64 -11.53
CA SER A 380 3.57 -8.52 -12.26
C SER A 380 3.43 -8.32 -13.77
N ARG A 381 2.21 -8.38 -14.33
CA ARG A 381 1.96 -8.29 -15.77
C ARG A 381 1.27 -6.97 -16.12
N PRO A 382 2.01 -5.98 -16.65
CA PRO A 382 1.43 -4.72 -17.08
C PRO A 382 0.28 -4.90 -18.07
N ARG A 383 -0.82 -4.19 -17.83
CA ARG A 383 -1.92 -4.02 -18.78
C ARG A 383 -1.45 -3.23 -19.99
N ARG A 384 -2.15 -3.40 -21.11
CA ARG A 384 -1.91 -2.65 -22.34
C ARG A 384 -3.06 -1.69 -22.61
N ILE A 385 -2.81 -0.70 -23.47
CA ILE A 385 -3.87 0.09 -24.09
C ILE A 385 -4.24 -0.61 -25.39
N ALA A 386 -5.20 -1.53 -25.31
CA ALA A 386 -5.64 -2.36 -26.43
C ALA A 386 -7.10 -2.79 -26.24
N PRO A 387 -7.84 -3.10 -27.31
CA PRO A 387 -9.20 -3.62 -27.19
C PRO A 387 -9.30 -4.83 -26.26
N GLY A 388 -10.32 -4.82 -25.39
CA GLY A 388 -10.57 -5.87 -24.39
C GLY A 388 -9.87 -5.66 -23.04
N GLU A 389 -8.89 -4.75 -22.94
CA GLU A 389 -8.32 -4.34 -21.66
C GLU A 389 -9.30 -3.43 -20.89
N PRO A 390 -9.19 -3.31 -19.56
CA PRO A 390 -10.07 -2.46 -18.76
C PRO A 390 -10.05 -1.01 -19.24
N GLY A 391 -11.21 -0.35 -19.22
CA GLY A 391 -11.38 1.05 -19.58
C GLY A 391 -10.93 2.03 -18.51
N ASP A 392 -9.83 1.68 -17.86
CA ASP A 392 -9.25 2.37 -16.71
C ASP A 392 -7.91 2.98 -17.14
N LEU A 393 -7.86 4.31 -17.28
CA LEU A 393 -6.76 5.03 -17.91
C LEU A 393 -6.33 6.23 -17.06
N CYS A 394 -5.05 6.59 -17.15
CA CYS A 394 -4.53 7.82 -16.57
C CYS A 394 -3.89 8.67 -17.66
N LEU A 395 -4.36 9.92 -17.80
CA LEU A 395 -3.78 10.92 -18.68
C LEU A 395 -2.81 11.78 -17.90
N LEU A 396 -1.65 12.05 -18.49
CA LEU A 396 -0.53 12.73 -17.86
C LEU A 396 -0.10 13.95 -18.69
N ALA A 397 -0.08 15.12 -18.07
CA ALA A 397 0.43 16.38 -18.58
C ALA A 397 1.96 16.32 -18.76
N GLY A 398 2.41 15.64 -19.81
CA GLY A 398 3.82 15.58 -20.18
C GLY A 398 4.07 14.60 -21.32
N SER A 399 5.25 14.71 -21.94
CA SER A 399 5.74 13.69 -22.87
C SER A 399 6.10 12.39 -22.14
N PRO A 400 6.16 11.24 -22.83
CA PRO A 400 6.54 9.97 -22.20
C PRO A 400 7.89 10.03 -21.48
N SER A 401 8.86 10.75 -22.05
CA SER A 401 10.18 10.94 -21.43
C SER A 401 10.12 11.76 -20.14
N GLN A 402 9.27 12.79 -20.08
CA GLN A 402 9.08 13.59 -18.86
C GLN A 402 8.40 12.74 -17.78
N VAL A 403 7.30 12.06 -18.12
CA VAL A 403 6.58 11.18 -17.19
C VAL A 403 7.51 10.15 -16.56
N ILE A 404 8.26 9.43 -17.39
CA ILE A 404 9.20 8.38 -16.94
C ILE A 404 10.39 8.96 -16.16
N GLY A 405 10.82 10.18 -16.51
CA GLY A 405 11.99 10.82 -15.94
C GLY A 405 11.74 11.47 -14.58
N THR A 406 10.53 12.02 -14.36
CA THR A 406 10.21 12.75 -13.12
C THR A 406 9.35 11.94 -12.16
N LEU A 407 8.41 11.13 -12.67
CA LEU A 407 7.46 10.34 -11.87
C LEU A 407 6.75 11.20 -10.82
N GLU A 408 5.96 12.19 -11.26
CA GLU A 408 5.29 13.15 -10.37
C GLU A 408 3.77 13.05 -10.47
N ALA A 409 3.10 13.06 -9.31
CA ALA A 409 1.65 13.06 -9.20
C ALA A 409 1.02 14.30 -9.86
N GLU A 410 1.75 15.41 -9.89
CA GLU A 410 1.35 16.68 -10.48
C GLU A 410 1.14 16.57 -11.99
N LEU A 411 1.73 15.56 -12.63
CA LEU A 411 1.50 15.29 -14.05
C LEU A 411 0.13 14.68 -14.29
N VAL A 412 -0.57 14.10 -13.31
CA VAL A 412 -1.91 13.53 -13.52
C VAL A 412 -2.88 14.62 -13.94
N ALA A 413 -3.32 14.55 -15.19
CA ALA A 413 -4.25 15.49 -15.81
C ALA A 413 -5.69 14.98 -15.72
N ALA A 414 -5.90 13.68 -15.93
CA ALA A 414 -7.19 13.06 -15.75
C ALA A 414 -7.07 11.57 -15.38
N THR A 415 -8.08 11.07 -14.68
CA THR A 415 -8.21 9.66 -14.31
C THR A 415 -9.57 9.17 -14.78
N VAL A 416 -9.55 8.08 -15.55
CA VAL A 416 -10.72 7.46 -16.15
C VAL A 416 -10.90 6.08 -15.51
N ILE A 417 -12.10 5.78 -15.04
CA ILE A 417 -12.48 4.45 -14.52
C ILE A 417 -13.73 4.00 -15.25
N GLY A 418 -13.65 2.85 -15.90
CA GLY A 418 -14.75 2.29 -16.69
C GLY A 418 -15.29 3.26 -17.75
N GLY A 419 -14.40 4.04 -18.38
CA GLY A 419 -14.77 5.01 -19.42
C GLY A 419 -15.46 6.27 -18.91
N ALA A 420 -15.44 6.53 -17.60
CA ALA A 420 -15.90 7.77 -16.99
C ALA A 420 -14.74 8.53 -16.36
N VAL A 421 -14.66 9.85 -16.59
CA VAL A 421 -13.67 10.73 -15.95
C VAL A 421 -14.06 10.91 -14.48
N VAL A 422 -13.20 10.47 -13.57
CA VAL A 422 -13.40 10.55 -12.11
C VAL A 422 -12.53 11.61 -11.43
N PHE A 423 -11.55 12.15 -12.16
CA PHE A 423 -10.68 13.25 -11.77
C PHE A 423 -10.19 13.96 -13.03
N GLU A 424 -10.09 15.29 -12.99
CA GLU A 424 -9.55 16.15 -14.05
C GLU A 424 -8.98 17.42 -13.41
N ARG A 425 -7.87 17.94 -13.96
CA ARG A 425 -7.19 19.16 -13.49
C ARG A 425 -7.12 20.25 -14.55
#